data_AF-A0A850AX97-F1
#
_entry.id   AF-A0A850AX97-F1
#
_cell.length_a   1.000
_cell.length_b   1.000
_cell.length_c   1.000
_cell.angle_alpha   90.00
_cell.angle_beta   90.00
_cell.angle_gamma   90.00
#
_symmetry.space_group_name_H-M   'P 1'
#
loop_
_entity.id
_entity.type
_entity.pdbx_description
1 polymer ?
#
loop_
_entity_poly.entity_id
_entity_poly.type
_entity_poly.pdbx_seq_one_letter_code
_entity_poly.pdbx_strand_id
1 'polypeptide(L)'
;MTELTLNPHTELVLTSRGGDVVEIIAAAPIRGRALAITTFTKAEHPRELSLLWQVAEQRGAVSVELTRAERDRLKAAGLLVHKDAIPRPVRLASPLADPPCEFVPRNQAAKRAKRATTARVAELCVNPSLQFHDDRRPPDETWLPKSSALQAASDEKKLINPLSGDCAWAFVEHPDAAVKSAISLNESERAVFRRLVPGAAPPFDLKKSMIARLEDADVLLNPKDGERRRLAYEKQLEEAAGRLRRDRYAAVEGLIAPRMIAGLRKYYRDLIAEGFVSFGDPQVRRRFRAHNEPMARVLHKALAPLITKLAGEPMQPSYVYLGSYRSPAALKPHVDRPQCALSISLLIDYSPEPKGPSPWPLYLKDAALPGEPFAARQKLGDGLVYRGTELLHWRDALPKGHTSTSLFFHFVPADFKGRLD
;
A
#
# COMPACT_ATOMS: atom_id res chain seq x y z
N MET A 1 -17.41 -33.30 -14.32
CA MET A 1 -16.01 -32.83 -14.29
C MET A 1 -16.05 -31.31 -14.29
N THR A 2 -15.45 -30.65 -13.31
CA THR A 2 -15.44 -29.19 -13.24
C THR A 2 -14.61 -28.62 -14.39
N GLU A 3 -15.23 -27.79 -15.22
CA GLU A 3 -14.62 -27.15 -16.38
C GLU A 3 -13.43 -26.27 -15.94
N LEU A 4 -12.30 -26.40 -16.63
CA LEU A 4 -11.13 -25.55 -16.45
C LEU A 4 -11.18 -24.44 -17.50
N THR A 5 -10.78 -23.24 -17.12
CA THR A 5 -10.68 -22.10 -18.02
C THR A 5 -9.29 -21.46 -17.91
N LEU A 6 -8.89 -20.77 -18.97
CA LEU A 6 -7.74 -19.90 -18.94
C LEU A 6 -7.94 -18.82 -17.88
N ASN A 7 -6.91 -18.55 -17.08
CA ASN A 7 -6.93 -17.52 -16.05
C ASN A 7 -6.77 -16.14 -16.69
N PRO A 8 -7.83 -15.30 -16.73
CA PRO A 8 -7.83 -14.02 -17.42
C PRO A 8 -6.95 -12.96 -16.73
N HIS A 9 -6.46 -13.25 -15.53
CA HIS A 9 -5.60 -12.36 -14.75
C HIS A 9 -4.12 -12.74 -14.80
N THR A 10 -3.75 -13.69 -15.66
CA THR A 10 -2.34 -14.05 -15.88
C THR A 10 -1.64 -12.93 -16.65
N GLU A 11 -0.54 -12.44 -16.10
CA GLU A 11 0.40 -11.58 -16.81
C GLU A 11 1.50 -12.43 -17.46
N LEU A 12 1.75 -12.20 -18.74
CA LEU A 12 2.82 -12.85 -19.50
C LEU A 12 3.91 -11.81 -19.81
N VAL A 13 5.13 -12.07 -19.35
CA VAL A 13 6.32 -11.26 -19.66
C VAL A 13 7.19 -12.05 -20.62
N LEU A 14 7.45 -11.47 -21.79
CA LEU A 14 8.13 -12.15 -22.88
C LEU A 14 9.56 -11.64 -23.04
N THR A 15 10.49 -12.57 -23.18
CA THR A 15 11.90 -12.29 -23.46
C THR A 15 12.23 -12.81 -24.86
N SER A 16 12.68 -11.91 -25.73
CA SER A 16 13.09 -12.26 -27.11
C SER A 16 14.59 -12.13 -27.31
N ARG A 17 15.18 -12.99 -28.14
CA ARG A 17 16.57 -12.92 -28.61
C ARG A 17 16.60 -13.10 -30.12
N GLY A 18 17.13 -12.10 -30.84
CA GLY A 18 17.19 -12.15 -32.30
C GLY A 18 15.82 -12.20 -33.00
N GLY A 19 14.78 -11.62 -32.38
CA GLY A 19 13.41 -11.65 -32.89
C GLY A 19 12.57 -12.84 -32.41
N ASP A 20 13.21 -13.91 -31.95
CA ASP A 20 12.53 -15.10 -31.42
C ASP A 20 12.20 -14.95 -29.93
N VAL A 21 10.96 -15.26 -29.54
CA VAL A 21 10.60 -15.43 -28.12
C VAL A 21 11.28 -16.70 -27.60
N VAL A 22 12.17 -16.53 -26.62
CA VAL A 22 12.96 -17.64 -26.05
C VAL A 22 12.49 -18.03 -24.65
N GLU A 23 11.75 -17.14 -23.99
CA GLU A 23 11.27 -17.32 -22.63
C GLU A 23 9.98 -16.51 -22.41
N ILE A 24 9.04 -17.10 -21.67
CA ILE A 24 7.82 -16.45 -21.17
C ILE A 24 7.72 -16.69 -19.67
N ILE A 25 7.66 -15.62 -18.88
CA ILE A 25 7.33 -15.68 -17.46
C ILE A 25 5.84 -15.45 -17.31
N ALA A 26 5.14 -16.43 -16.75
CA ALA A 26 3.73 -16.33 -16.40
C ALA A 26 3.57 -16.02 -14.91
N ALA A 27 2.96 -14.88 -14.59
CA ALA A 27 2.53 -14.52 -13.25
C ALA A 27 1.00 -14.70 -13.16
N ALA A 28 0.57 -15.80 -12.54
CA ALA A 28 -0.82 -16.22 -12.48
C ALA A 28 -1.37 -16.13 -11.04
N PRO A 29 -2.23 -15.13 -10.74
CA PRO A 29 -2.90 -15.05 -9.47
C PRO A 29 -4.00 -16.12 -9.38
N ILE A 30 -4.13 -16.77 -8.22
CA ILE A 30 -5.16 -17.78 -7.98
C ILE A 30 -5.79 -17.50 -6.63
N ARG A 31 -7.12 -17.37 -6.57
CA ARG A 31 -7.83 -17.11 -5.32
C ARG A 31 -7.48 -18.18 -4.27
N GLY A 32 -7.16 -17.72 -3.06
CA GLY A 32 -6.81 -18.54 -1.92
C GLY A 32 -5.36 -19.07 -1.93
N ARG A 33 -4.57 -18.78 -2.96
CA ARG A 33 -3.16 -19.19 -3.07
C ARG A 33 -2.25 -17.97 -3.19
N ALA A 34 -0.94 -18.16 -3.03
CA ALA A 34 0.03 -17.13 -3.38
C ALA A 34 0.17 -17.00 -4.91
N LEU A 35 0.67 -15.85 -5.37
CA LEU A 35 0.95 -15.63 -6.79
C LEU A 35 1.87 -16.74 -7.33
N ALA A 36 1.41 -17.43 -8.37
CA ALA A 36 2.20 -18.43 -9.06
C ALA A 36 3.08 -17.72 -10.10
N ILE A 37 4.39 -17.90 -10.02
CA ILE A 37 5.33 -17.40 -11.04
C ILE A 37 6.00 -18.62 -11.65
N THR A 38 5.83 -18.81 -12.95
CA THR A 38 6.40 -19.95 -13.69
C THR A 38 7.10 -19.45 -14.94
N THR A 39 8.33 -19.90 -15.15
CA THR A 39 9.11 -19.58 -16.35
C THR A 39 8.98 -20.73 -17.34
N PHE A 40 8.55 -20.42 -18.56
CA PHE A 40 8.52 -21.33 -19.69
C PHE A 40 9.64 -20.93 -20.65
N THR A 41 10.51 -21.88 -20.97
CA THR A 41 11.68 -21.65 -21.85
C THR A 41 11.52 -22.47 -23.12
N LYS A 42 12.08 -21.99 -24.24
CA LYS A 42 12.04 -22.72 -25.52
C LYS A 42 12.73 -24.08 -25.43
N ALA A 43 13.74 -24.21 -24.57
CA ALA A 43 14.52 -25.43 -24.36
C ALA A 43 13.74 -26.50 -23.56
N GLU A 44 13.04 -26.11 -22.50
CA GLU A 44 12.39 -27.06 -21.58
C GLU A 44 10.89 -27.23 -21.88
N HIS A 45 10.25 -26.21 -22.46
CA HIS A 45 8.80 -26.11 -22.62
C HIS A 45 8.40 -25.57 -24.02
N PRO A 46 8.90 -26.15 -25.13
CA PRO A 46 8.68 -25.59 -26.47
C PRO A 46 7.20 -25.50 -26.86
N ARG A 47 6.37 -26.48 -26.45
CA ARG A 47 4.94 -26.51 -26.80
C ARG A 47 4.14 -25.50 -25.97
N GLU A 48 4.38 -25.43 -24.66
CA GLU A 48 3.71 -24.45 -23.79
C GLU A 48 4.13 -23.02 -24.13
N LEU A 49 5.41 -22.78 -24.43
CA LEU A 49 5.88 -21.47 -24.86
C LEU A 49 5.18 -21.05 -26.15
N SER A 50 5.10 -21.94 -27.15
CA SER A 50 4.39 -21.66 -28.40
C SER A 50 2.91 -21.37 -28.18
N LEU A 51 2.24 -22.13 -27.30
CA LEU A 51 0.85 -21.88 -26.93
C LEU A 51 0.67 -20.52 -26.24
N LEU A 52 1.49 -20.20 -25.24
CA LEU A 52 1.40 -18.93 -24.51
C LEU A 52 1.68 -17.73 -25.42
N TRP A 53 2.61 -17.89 -26.37
CA TRP A 53 2.85 -16.90 -27.41
C TRP A 53 1.61 -16.69 -28.29
N GLN A 54 0.99 -17.77 -28.77
CA GLN A 54 -0.26 -17.69 -29.54
C GLN A 54 -1.38 -17.00 -28.75
N VAL A 55 -1.54 -17.34 -27.47
CA VAL A 55 -2.51 -16.71 -26.57
C VAL A 55 -2.22 -15.21 -26.39
N ALA A 56 -0.94 -14.82 -26.35
CA ALA A 56 -0.55 -13.42 -26.22
C ALA A 56 -0.77 -12.61 -27.51
N GLU A 57 -0.55 -13.20 -28.69
CA GLU A 57 -0.68 -12.51 -29.99
C GLU A 57 -2.09 -12.53 -30.58
N GLN A 58 -2.84 -13.63 -30.40
CA GLN A 58 -4.12 -13.81 -31.09
C GLN A 58 -5.25 -13.07 -30.39
N ARG A 59 -6.03 -12.31 -31.17
CA ARG A 59 -7.36 -11.84 -30.78
C ARG A 59 -8.39 -12.92 -31.11
N GLY A 60 -8.77 -13.75 -30.15
CA GLY A 60 -9.82 -14.75 -30.33
C GLY A 60 -9.59 -16.04 -29.55
N ALA A 61 -10.35 -17.08 -29.89
CA ALA A 61 -10.20 -18.38 -29.27
C ALA A 61 -8.99 -19.14 -29.84
N VAL A 62 -8.13 -19.65 -28.97
CA VAL A 62 -7.03 -20.57 -29.33
C VAL A 62 -7.49 -21.99 -29.03
N SER A 63 -7.54 -22.86 -30.04
CA SER A 63 -7.82 -24.29 -29.86
C SER A 63 -6.52 -25.08 -29.91
N VAL A 64 -6.27 -25.89 -28.87
CA VAL A 64 -5.05 -26.70 -28.76
C VAL A 64 -5.37 -28.04 -28.09
N GLU A 65 -4.78 -29.11 -28.62
CA GLU A 65 -4.80 -30.41 -27.93
C GLU A 65 -3.64 -30.51 -26.95
N LEU A 66 -3.99 -30.57 -25.66
CA LEU A 66 -3.04 -30.71 -24.57
C LEU A 66 -2.97 -32.15 -24.10
N THR A 67 -1.75 -32.68 -24.01
CA THR A 67 -1.47 -33.91 -23.26
C THR A 67 -1.83 -33.72 -21.78
N ARG A 68 -1.98 -34.83 -21.06
CA ARG A 68 -2.21 -34.78 -19.60
C ARG A 68 -1.10 -34.02 -18.86
N ALA A 69 0.16 -34.27 -19.23
CA ALA A 69 1.32 -33.64 -18.61
C ALA A 69 1.34 -32.12 -18.82
N GLU A 70 1.06 -31.64 -20.04
CA GLU A 70 0.97 -30.22 -20.35
C GLU A 70 -0.17 -29.55 -19.58
N ARG A 71 -1.35 -30.19 -19.55
CA ARG A 71 -2.50 -29.71 -18.78
C ARG A 71 -2.17 -29.58 -17.30
N ASP A 72 -1.50 -30.58 -16.72
CA ASP A 72 -1.13 -30.57 -15.31
C ASP A 72 -0.06 -29.50 -15.00
N ARG A 73 0.89 -29.26 -15.92
CA ARG A 73 1.84 -28.13 -15.82
C ARG A 73 1.14 -26.77 -15.88
N LEU A 74 0.24 -26.56 -16.83
CA LEU A 74 -0.51 -25.30 -16.94
C LEU A 74 -1.41 -25.05 -15.71
N LYS A 75 -1.98 -26.10 -15.11
CA LYS A 75 -2.69 -25.98 -13.81
C LYS A 75 -1.75 -25.64 -12.67
N ALA A 76 -0.59 -26.30 -12.59
CA ALA A 76 0.41 -26.03 -11.56
C ALA A 76 0.91 -24.58 -11.63
N ALA A 77 1.08 -24.06 -12.85
CA ALA A 77 1.45 -22.69 -13.15
C ALA A 77 0.30 -21.67 -12.96
N GLY A 78 -0.93 -22.11 -12.68
CA GLY A 78 -2.08 -21.21 -12.49
C GLY A 78 -2.70 -20.65 -13.77
N LEU A 79 -2.25 -21.10 -14.93
CA LEU A 79 -2.76 -20.71 -16.25
C LEU A 79 -4.14 -21.32 -16.52
N LEU A 80 -4.34 -22.57 -16.10
CA LEU A 80 -5.65 -23.24 -16.15
C LEU A 80 -6.20 -23.40 -14.74
N VAL A 81 -7.35 -22.79 -14.48
CA VAL A 81 -8.00 -22.76 -13.17
C VAL A 81 -9.48 -23.12 -13.27
N HIS A 82 -10.06 -23.56 -12.15
CA HIS A 82 -11.51 -23.64 -12.02
C HIS A 82 -12.11 -22.23 -11.89
N LYS A 83 -13.37 -22.06 -12.35
CA LYS A 83 -14.04 -20.75 -12.37
C LYS A 83 -14.13 -20.08 -10.99
N ASP A 84 -14.26 -20.86 -9.92
CA ASP A 84 -14.30 -20.41 -8.53
C ASP A 84 -12.93 -19.94 -7.99
N ALA A 85 -11.85 -20.39 -8.61
CA ALA A 85 -10.48 -20.01 -8.28
C ALA A 85 -9.96 -18.79 -9.08
N ILE A 86 -10.74 -18.30 -10.05
CA ILE A 86 -10.43 -17.06 -10.77
C ILE A 86 -10.45 -15.90 -9.77
N PRO A 87 -9.35 -15.17 -9.63
CA PRO A 87 -9.31 -14.03 -8.72
C PRO A 87 -10.15 -12.88 -9.25
N ARG A 88 -10.68 -12.04 -8.36
CA ARG A 88 -11.25 -10.75 -8.78
C ARG A 88 -10.17 -9.67 -8.75
N PRO A 89 -10.18 -8.68 -9.65
CA PRO A 89 -9.32 -7.51 -9.51
C PRO A 89 -9.51 -6.85 -8.14
N VAL A 90 -8.40 -6.51 -7.49
CA VAL A 90 -8.41 -5.77 -6.23
C VAL A 90 -8.06 -4.31 -6.52
N ARG A 91 -8.87 -3.41 -5.97
CA ARG A 91 -8.71 -1.96 -6.04
C ARG A 91 -8.99 -1.37 -4.66
N LEU A 92 -8.26 -0.33 -4.29
CA LEU A 92 -8.51 0.43 -3.08
C LEU A 92 -9.82 1.21 -3.25
N ALA A 93 -10.72 1.04 -2.28
CA ALA A 93 -11.86 1.90 -2.05
C ALA A 93 -11.82 2.35 -0.58
N SER A 94 -12.32 3.56 -0.31
CA SER A 94 -12.36 4.16 1.02
C SER A 94 -13.73 4.83 1.22
N PRO A 95 -14.82 4.05 1.33
CA PRO A 95 -16.18 4.56 1.18
C PRO A 95 -16.59 5.46 2.35
N LEU A 96 -17.10 6.66 2.10
CA LEU A 96 -17.49 7.61 3.15
C LEU A 96 -18.47 7.01 4.18
N ALA A 97 -19.60 6.47 3.68
CA ALA A 97 -20.68 5.92 4.50
C ALA A 97 -20.35 4.63 5.26
N ASP A 98 -19.56 3.76 4.64
CA ASP A 98 -19.21 2.43 5.14
C ASP A 98 -17.70 2.24 4.99
N PRO A 99 -16.88 2.99 5.76
CA PRO A 99 -15.48 2.62 5.85
C PRO A 99 -15.44 1.18 6.36
N PRO A 100 -14.44 0.38 5.97
CA PRO A 100 -14.22 -0.94 6.55
C PRO A 100 -14.02 -0.80 8.07
N CYS A 101 -15.11 -0.69 8.82
CA CYS A 101 -15.15 -0.11 10.17
C CYS A 101 -14.61 -1.09 11.20
N GLU A 102 -14.76 -2.39 10.92
CA GLU A 102 -14.02 -3.48 11.57
C GLU A 102 -12.49 -3.37 11.39
N PHE A 103 -12.04 -2.60 10.40
CA PHE A 103 -10.63 -2.34 10.12
C PHE A 103 -10.15 -0.94 10.57
N VAL A 104 -11.04 -0.08 11.10
CA VAL A 104 -10.59 1.15 11.74
C VAL A 104 -9.90 0.77 13.06
N PRO A 105 -8.66 1.20 13.32
CA PRO A 105 -7.96 0.83 14.56
C PRO A 105 -8.80 1.16 15.81
N ARG A 106 -9.12 0.16 16.64
CA ARG A 106 -10.07 0.24 17.76
C ARG A 106 -9.73 1.38 18.73
N ASN A 107 -8.45 1.56 19.00
CA ASN A 107 -7.90 2.56 19.91
C ASN A 107 -8.18 3.99 19.39
N GLN A 108 -8.19 4.14 18.06
CA GLN A 108 -8.45 5.40 17.37
C GLN A 108 -9.95 5.62 17.16
N ALA A 109 -10.73 4.56 16.91
CA ALA A 109 -12.18 4.61 16.87
C ALA A 109 -12.77 5.10 18.20
N ALA A 110 -12.25 4.63 19.34
CA ALA A 110 -12.69 5.08 20.67
C ALA A 110 -12.33 6.55 20.96
N LYS A 111 -11.14 7.00 20.57
CA LYS A 111 -10.76 8.43 20.66
C LYS A 111 -11.62 9.30 19.74
N ARG A 112 -11.95 8.82 18.54
CA ARG A 112 -12.78 9.53 17.56
C ARG A 112 -14.26 9.58 17.93
N ALA A 113 -14.82 8.49 18.47
CA ALA A 113 -16.19 8.48 19.00
C ALA A 113 -16.37 9.45 20.19
N LYS A 114 -15.32 9.64 21.00
CA LYS A 114 -15.28 10.69 22.03
C LYS A 114 -15.02 12.10 21.47
N ARG A 115 -14.45 12.22 20.26
CA ARG A 115 -14.17 13.48 19.55
C ARG A 115 -15.31 13.95 18.66
N ALA A 116 -16.26 13.07 18.28
CA ALA A 116 -17.48 13.47 17.58
C ALA A 116 -18.10 14.64 18.36
N THR A 117 -17.95 15.81 17.79
CA THR A 117 -17.72 17.03 18.55
C THR A 117 -19.02 17.49 19.19
N THR A 118 -18.94 17.95 20.43
CA THR A 118 -19.95 18.83 21.04
C THR A 118 -20.02 20.20 20.34
N ALA A 119 -19.22 20.43 19.29
CA ALA A 119 -19.23 21.63 18.48
C ALA A 119 -20.61 21.78 17.83
N ARG A 120 -21.17 22.98 17.92
CA ARG A 120 -22.40 23.29 17.20
C ARG A 120 -22.06 23.27 15.71
N VAL A 121 -22.97 22.78 14.86
CA VAL A 121 -22.81 22.75 13.39
C VAL A 121 -22.37 24.12 12.83
N ALA A 122 -22.78 25.21 13.49
CA ALA A 122 -22.40 26.59 13.17
C ALA A 122 -20.89 26.90 13.32
N GLU A 123 -20.11 26.06 14.00
CA GLU A 123 -18.67 26.23 14.24
C GLU A 123 -17.81 25.40 13.26
N LEU A 124 -18.44 24.60 12.40
CA LEU A 124 -17.76 23.76 11.41
C LEU A 124 -17.59 24.52 10.09
N CYS A 125 -16.47 24.27 9.41
CA CYS A 125 -16.28 24.65 8.02
C CYS A 125 -15.88 23.42 7.19
N VAL A 126 -16.09 23.51 5.87
CA VAL A 126 -15.47 22.59 4.92
C VAL A 126 -13.97 22.78 4.96
N ASN A 127 -13.22 21.67 5.05
CA ASN A 127 -11.76 21.71 5.08
C ASN A 127 -11.23 22.46 3.85
N PRO A 128 -10.40 23.51 4.03
CA PRO A 128 -9.85 24.28 2.92
C PRO A 128 -9.03 23.46 1.91
N SER A 129 -8.50 22.31 2.33
CA SER A 129 -7.75 21.39 1.45
C SER A 129 -8.62 20.44 0.64
N LEU A 130 -9.95 20.46 0.82
CA LEU A 130 -10.86 19.54 0.14
C LEU A 130 -10.75 19.71 -1.38
N GLN A 131 -10.39 18.62 -2.06
CA GLN A 131 -10.41 18.51 -3.52
C GLN A 131 -11.44 17.45 -3.89
N PHE A 132 -12.47 17.83 -4.64
CA PHE A 132 -13.49 16.91 -5.11
C PHE A 132 -13.41 16.72 -6.62
N HIS A 133 -13.31 15.46 -7.03
CA HIS A 133 -13.31 15.04 -8.42
C HIS A 133 -14.59 14.27 -8.68
N ASP A 134 -15.51 14.92 -9.39
CA ASP A 134 -16.82 14.34 -9.70
C ASP A 134 -16.79 13.35 -10.86
N ASP A 135 -15.65 13.21 -11.52
CA ASP A 135 -15.43 12.17 -12.51
C ASP A 135 -15.37 10.81 -11.83
N ARG A 136 -16.04 9.82 -12.42
CA ARG A 136 -15.96 8.43 -11.97
C ARG A 136 -14.69 7.73 -12.44
N ARG A 137 -13.92 8.34 -13.34
CA ARG A 137 -12.62 7.81 -13.73
C ARG A 137 -11.65 7.83 -12.54
N PRO A 138 -10.86 6.76 -12.35
CA PRO A 138 -9.89 6.76 -11.28
C PRO A 138 -8.81 7.81 -11.60
N PRO A 139 -8.29 8.56 -10.61
CA PRO A 139 -7.33 9.64 -10.82
C PRO A 139 -6.14 9.17 -11.67
N ASP A 140 -5.80 9.87 -12.76
CA ASP A 140 -4.72 9.47 -13.66
C ASP A 140 -3.32 9.82 -13.12
N GLU A 141 -2.28 9.34 -13.82
CA GLU A 141 -0.87 9.54 -13.48
C GLU A 141 -0.36 10.97 -13.66
N THR A 142 -1.06 11.87 -14.34
CA THR A 142 -0.64 13.28 -14.43
C THR A 142 -0.83 14.04 -13.11
N TRP A 143 -1.58 13.45 -12.17
CA TRP A 143 -1.75 13.92 -10.79
C TRP A 143 -0.84 13.18 -9.78
N LEU A 144 0.04 12.29 -10.26
CA LEU A 144 1.03 11.50 -9.51
C LEU A 144 2.39 11.52 -10.25
N PRO A 145 3.47 12.15 -9.75
CA PRO A 145 4.66 12.41 -10.57
C PRO A 145 5.20 11.17 -11.30
N LYS A 146 5.40 11.22 -12.62
CA LYS A 146 6.04 10.16 -13.42
C LYS A 146 7.40 9.81 -12.78
N SER A 147 7.65 8.58 -12.30
CA SER A 147 8.49 7.60 -13.02
C SER A 147 8.48 6.22 -12.34
N SER A 148 9.01 5.24 -13.10
CA SER A 148 8.94 3.77 -13.09
C SER A 148 9.69 3.03 -11.97
N ALA A 149 9.43 1.71 -11.85
CA ALA A 149 10.43 0.68 -11.54
C ALA A 149 9.77 -0.73 -11.48
N LEU A 150 9.51 -1.30 -12.65
CA LEU A 150 9.68 -2.73 -12.98
C LEU A 150 9.32 -2.94 -14.46
N GLN A 151 10.16 -2.43 -15.37
CA GLN A 151 10.47 -3.02 -16.68
C GLN A 151 11.47 -2.10 -17.41
N ALA A 152 12.75 -2.45 -17.34
CA ALA A 152 13.69 -2.15 -18.40
C ALA A 152 13.48 -3.21 -19.50
N ALA A 153 12.39 -3.08 -20.24
CA ALA A 153 12.16 -3.70 -21.55
C ALA A 153 10.79 -3.23 -22.03
N SER A 154 10.77 -2.52 -23.17
CA SER A 154 9.60 -2.00 -23.90
C SER A 154 8.83 -0.83 -23.26
N ASP A 155 8.92 0.32 -23.93
CA ASP A 155 7.93 1.39 -24.11
C ASP A 155 6.69 1.39 -23.20
N GLU A 156 6.51 2.51 -22.45
CA GLU A 156 5.24 3.02 -21.91
C GLU A 156 4.15 1.99 -21.48
N LYS A 157 4.51 0.93 -20.76
CA LYS A 157 3.52 -0.03 -20.26
C LYS A 157 2.78 0.53 -19.03
N LYS A 158 1.52 0.94 -19.29
CA LYS A 158 0.41 1.32 -18.39
C LYS A 158 0.64 1.04 -16.89
N LEU A 159 0.78 2.11 -16.10
CA LEU A 159 0.74 2.03 -14.65
C LEU A 159 -0.66 1.51 -14.23
N ILE A 160 -0.69 0.48 -13.40
CA ILE A 160 -1.95 -0.06 -12.88
C ILE A 160 -2.48 0.92 -11.83
N ASN A 161 -3.60 1.57 -12.14
CA ASN A 161 -4.28 2.42 -11.17
C ASN A 161 -4.80 1.55 -10.01
N PRO A 162 -4.32 1.76 -8.76
CA PRO A 162 -4.76 0.96 -7.62
C PRO A 162 -6.15 1.37 -7.13
N LEU A 163 -6.69 2.51 -7.55
CA LEU A 163 -7.95 3.06 -7.06
C LEU A 163 -9.15 2.48 -7.83
N SER A 164 -10.29 2.35 -7.15
CA SER A 164 -11.55 1.98 -7.81
C SER A 164 -11.97 3.04 -8.84
N GLY A 165 -12.34 2.57 -10.05
CA GLY A 165 -12.78 3.40 -11.17
C GLY A 165 -14.30 3.49 -11.34
N ASP A 166 -15.07 3.04 -10.35
CA ASP A 166 -16.54 3.05 -10.41
C ASP A 166 -17.14 4.07 -9.43
N CYS A 167 -16.32 5.01 -8.93
CA CYS A 167 -16.70 5.98 -7.91
C CYS A 167 -16.04 7.34 -8.14
N ALA A 168 -16.68 8.38 -7.61
CA ALA A 168 -16.07 9.70 -7.53
C ALA A 168 -15.14 9.77 -6.31
N TRP A 169 -14.17 10.68 -6.37
CA TRP A 169 -13.12 10.77 -5.36
C TRP A 169 -13.08 12.16 -4.71
N ALA A 170 -12.91 12.17 -3.40
CA ALA A 170 -12.51 13.36 -2.65
C ALA A 170 -11.17 13.14 -1.95
N PHE A 171 -10.36 14.18 -1.91
CA PHE A 171 -9.08 14.21 -1.22
C PHE A 171 -9.07 15.30 -0.18
N VAL A 172 -8.51 15.01 0.98
CA VAL A 172 -8.48 15.94 2.09
C VAL A 172 -7.20 15.76 2.90
N GLU A 173 -6.55 16.88 3.24
CA GLU A 173 -5.43 16.90 4.16
C GLU A 173 -5.91 16.87 5.60
N HIS A 174 -5.20 16.13 6.43
CA HIS A 174 -5.50 16.04 7.86
C HIS A 174 -4.55 16.95 8.64
N PRO A 175 -5.04 17.68 9.65
CA PRO A 175 -4.19 18.47 10.52
C PRO A 175 -3.09 17.65 11.22
N ASP A 176 -3.36 16.37 11.48
CA ASP A 176 -2.54 15.45 12.25
C ASP A 176 -2.12 14.19 11.46
N ALA A 177 -1.98 14.29 10.12
CA ALA A 177 -1.37 13.24 9.32
C ALA A 177 -0.54 13.77 8.14
N ALA A 178 0.48 12.99 7.75
CA ALA A 178 1.40 13.39 6.68
C ALA A 178 0.85 13.20 5.26
N VAL A 179 -0.09 12.27 5.09
CA VAL A 179 -0.66 11.92 3.79
C VAL A 179 -2.14 12.25 3.75
N LYS A 180 -2.57 12.91 2.67
CA LYS A 180 -3.98 13.18 2.38
C LYS A 180 -4.77 11.87 2.24
N SER A 181 -5.97 11.82 2.82
CA SER A 181 -6.86 10.68 2.58
C SER A 181 -7.52 10.78 1.21
N ALA A 182 -7.70 9.63 0.57
CA ALA A 182 -8.62 9.45 -0.54
C ALA A 182 -9.94 8.87 -0.02
N ILE A 183 -11.06 9.44 -0.44
CA ILE A 183 -12.41 9.05 -0.03
C ILE A 183 -13.20 8.74 -1.30
N SER A 184 -13.70 7.51 -1.40
CA SER A 184 -14.58 7.10 -2.51
C SER A 184 -16.03 7.40 -2.16
N LEU A 185 -16.78 7.93 -3.12
CA LEU A 185 -18.14 8.44 -2.92
C LEU A 185 -19.15 7.71 -3.80
N ASN A 186 -20.28 7.32 -3.21
CA ASN A 186 -21.45 6.84 -3.95
C ASN A 186 -22.28 8.02 -4.50
N GLU A 187 -23.34 7.72 -5.27
CA GLU A 187 -24.13 8.77 -5.94
C GLU A 187 -24.79 9.75 -4.97
N SER A 188 -25.31 9.27 -3.84
CA SER A 188 -25.94 10.14 -2.84
C SER A 188 -24.92 11.07 -2.17
N GLU A 189 -23.69 10.61 -1.98
CA GLU A 189 -22.60 11.38 -1.41
C GLU A 189 -22.05 12.39 -2.41
N ARG A 190 -21.95 12.03 -3.70
CA ARG A 190 -21.55 12.96 -4.77
C ARG A 190 -22.43 14.21 -4.80
N ALA A 191 -23.75 14.06 -4.67
CA ALA A 191 -24.67 15.19 -4.61
C ALA A 191 -24.39 16.13 -3.43
N VAL A 192 -23.93 15.60 -2.29
CA VAL A 192 -23.49 16.40 -1.14
C VAL A 192 -22.18 17.11 -1.45
N PHE A 193 -21.18 16.40 -1.99
CA PHE A 193 -19.85 16.97 -2.28
C PHE A 193 -19.86 18.08 -3.33
N ARG A 194 -20.76 18.02 -4.31
CA ARG A 194 -20.99 19.13 -5.28
C ARG A 194 -21.39 20.45 -4.62
N ARG A 195 -21.92 20.40 -3.40
CA ARG A 195 -22.40 21.56 -2.64
C ARG A 195 -21.40 22.05 -1.61
N LEU A 196 -20.31 21.31 -1.38
CA LEU A 196 -19.27 21.69 -0.43
C LEU A 196 -18.31 22.70 -1.09
N VAL A 197 -18.11 23.83 -0.43
CA VAL A 197 -17.15 24.86 -0.87
C VAL A 197 -16.02 24.90 0.16
N PRO A 198 -14.75 24.58 -0.22
CA PRO A 198 -13.61 24.60 0.70
C PRO A 198 -13.52 25.92 1.48
N GLY A 199 -13.37 25.83 2.81
CA GLY A 199 -13.30 26.98 3.72
C GLY A 199 -14.65 27.60 4.11
N ALA A 200 -15.75 27.27 3.41
CA ALA A 200 -17.08 27.80 3.73
C ALA A 200 -17.79 26.99 4.82
N ALA A 201 -18.90 27.50 5.34
CA ALA A 201 -19.79 26.72 6.21
C ALA A 201 -20.44 25.55 5.45
N PRO A 202 -20.71 24.40 6.09
CA PRO A 202 -21.44 23.30 5.47
C PRO A 202 -22.87 23.73 5.10
N PRO A 203 -23.50 23.10 4.09
CA PRO A 203 -24.91 23.32 3.80
C PRO A 203 -25.80 23.08 5.03
N PHE A 204 -26.76 23.99 5.28
CA PHE A 204 -27.56 24.01 6.50
C PHE A 204 -28.55 22.85 6.65
N ASP A 205 -28.89 22.20 5.53
CA ASP A 205 -29.85 21.10 5.40
C ASP A 205 -29.19 19.71 5.50
N LEU A 206 -27.88 19.64 5.75
CA LEU A 206 -27.20 18.35 5.92
C LEU A 206 -27.76 17.57 7.11
N LYS A 207 -28.10 16.30 6.87
CA LYS A 207 -28.49 15.37 7.95
C LYS A 207 -27.36 15.24 8.97
N LYS A 208 -27.71 15.17 10.26
CA LYS A 208 -26.74 14.97 11.36
C LYS A 208 -25.79 13.79 11.15
N SER A 209 -26.29 12.69 10.59
CA SER A 209 -25.49 11.51 10.26
C SER A 209 -24.44 11.76 9.16
N MET A 210 -24.74 12.63 8.20
CA MET A 210 -23.79 13.03 7.16
C MET A 210 -22.72 13.97 7.75
N ILE A 211 -23.14 14.95 8.57
CA ILE A 211 -22.21 15.85 9.27
C ILE A 211 -21.17 15.04 10.06
N ALA A 212 -21.63 14.08 10.87
CA ALA A 212 -20.74 13.23 11.65
C ALA A 212 -19.74 12.42 10.78
N ARG A 213 -20.18 11.94 9.61
CA ARG A 213 -19.29 11.23 8.66
C ARG A 213 -18.25 12.15 8.04
N LEU A 214 -18.65 13.38 7.69
CA LEU A 214 -17.75 14.36 7.11
C LEU A 214 -16.73 14.88 8.16
N GLU A 215 -17.15 15.04 9.42
CA GLU A 215 -16.24 15.32 10.54
C GLU A 215 -15.25 14.17 10.78
N ASP A 216 -15.71 12.92 10.79
CA ASP A 216 -14.81 11.76 10.91
C ASP A 216 -13.79 11.70 9.76
N ALA A 217 -14.18 12.13 8.56
CA ALA A 217 -13.29 12.19 7.42
C ALA A 217 -12.40 13.44 7.38
N ASP A 218 -12.48 14.34 8.36
CA ASP A 218 -11.89 15.70 8.36
C ASP A 218 -12.29 16.53 7.11
N VAL A 219 -13.39 16.17 6.45
CA VAL A 219 -13.99 16.97 5.37
C VAL A 219 -14.72 18.19 5.95
N LEU A 220 -15.32 18.03 7.13
CA LEU A 220 -15.73 19.14 7.99
C LEU A 220 -14.82 19.18 9.22
N LEU A 221 -14.44 20.38 9.65
CA LEU A 221 -13.66 20.56 10.86
C LEU A 221 -13.95 21.92 11.50
N ASN A 222 -13.74 22.01 12.81
CA ASN A 222 -13.68 23.30 13.49
C ASN A 222 -12.30 23.92 13.22
N PRO A 223 -12.20 25.14 12.65
CA PRO A 223 -10.92 25.76 12.29
C PRO A 223 -9.91 25.84 13.44
N LYS A 224 -10.37 26.19 14.66
CA LYS A 224 -9.52 26.31 15.84
C LYS A 224 -8.99 24.95 16.29
N ASP A 225 -9.82 23.91 16.19
CA ASP A 225 -9.39 22.54 16.44
C ASP A 225 -8.35 22.07 15.43
N GLY A 226 -8.60 22.33 14.14
CA GLY A 226 -7.69 22.01 13.06
C GLY A 226 -6.32 22.67 13.23
N GLU A 227 -6.29 23.97 13.53
CA GLU A 227 -5.04 24.70 13.79
C GLU A 227 -4.29 24.13 15.00
N ARG A 228 -4.99 23.87 16.11
CA ARG A 228 -4.37 23.26 17.30
C ARG A 228 -3.75 21.90 17.00
N ARG A 229 -4.44 21.05 16.23
CA ARG A 229 -3.92 19.73 15.82
C ARG A 229 -2.70 19.87 14.92
N ARG A 230 -2.72 20.81 13.97
CA ARG A 230 -1.60 21.10 13.06
C ARG A 230 -0.34 21.52 13.82
N LEU A 231 -0.47 22.48 14.73
CA LEU A 231 0.65 22.94 15.56
C LEU A 231 1.24 21.80 16.42
N ALA A 232 0.37 20.96 17.00
CA ALA A 232 0.82 19.79 17.76
C ALA A 232 1.57 18.78 16.87
N TYR A 233 1.09 18.57 15.65
CA TYR A 233 1.73 17.67 14.69
C TYR A 233 3.06 18.22 14.19
N GLU A 234 3.16 19.52 13.89
CA GLU A 234 4.40 20.18 13.50
C GLU A 234 5.47 20.06 14.58
N LYS A 235 5.11 20.30 15.85
CA LYS A 235 6.00 20.09 16.99
C LYS A 235 6.49 18.64 17.07
N GLN A 236 5.61 17.66 16.87
CA GLN A 236 6.00 16.26 16.82
C GLN A 236 7.04 16.00 15.70
N LEU A 237 6.84 16.57 14.51
CA LEU A 237 7.75 16.40 13.39
C LEU A 237 9.12 17.05 13.66
N GLU A 238 9.17 18.20 14.33
CA GLU A 238 10.42 18.83 14.74
C GLU A 238 11.18 17.97 15.75
N GLU A 239 10.49 17.41 16.74
CA GLU A 239 11.07 16.47 17.70
C GLU A 239 11.56 15.19 16.99
N ALA A 240 10.81 14.69 16.01
CA ALA A 240 11.20 13.54 15.20
C ALA A 240 12.45 13.83 14.36
N ALA A 241 12.56 15.01 13.73
CA ALA A 241 13.76 15.41 13.00
C ALA A 241 14.98 15.53 13.94
N GLY A 242 14.78 16.06 15.15
CA GLY A 242 15.80 16.10 16.20
C GLY A 242 16.29 14.70 16.59
N ARG A 243 15.37 13.76 16.82
CA ARG A 243 15.68 12.34 17.09
C ARG A 243 16.37 11.66 15.91
N LEU A 244 15.91 11.88 14.69
CA LEU A 244 16.51 11.28 13.50
C LEU A 244 17.97 11.73 13.33
N ARG A 245 18.28 13.01 13.59
CA ARG A 245 19.67 13.51 13.51
C ARG A 245 20.57 12.93 14.60
N ARG A 246 20.07 12.83 15.84
CA ARG A 246 20.88 12.41 17.00
C ARG A 246 21.01 10.88 17.10
N ASP A 247 19.89 10.18 16.90
CA ASP A 247 19.75 8.75 17.20
C ASP A 247 19.71 7.90 15.91
N ARG A 248 19.65 8.53 14.72
CA ARG A 248 19.49 7.92 13.39
C ARG A 248 18.14 7.22 13.16
N TYR A 249 17.19 7.40 14.08
CA TYR A 249 15.81 6.96 13.92
C TYR A 249 14.83 7.86 14.66
N ALA A 250 13.57 7.85 14.23
CA ALA A 250 12.48 8.55 14.89
C ALA A 250 11.13 7.88 14.61
N ALA A 251 10.30 7.76 15.65
CA ALA A 251 8.89 7.42 15.46
C ALA A 251 8.11 8.66 15.01
N VAL A 252 7.19 8.46 14.07
CA VAL A 252 6.24 9.47 13.59
C VAL A 252 4.84 8.89 13.77
N GLU A 253 4.12 9.36 14.79
CA GLU A 253 2.73 8.96 14.98
C GLU A 253 1.86 9.64 13.92
N GLY A 254 0.79 8.97 13.48
CA GLY A 254 -0.13 9.53 12.49
C GLY A 254 0.54 9.76 11.13
N LEU A 255 1.30 8.79 10.62
CA LEU A 255 1.83 8.91 9.26
C LEU A 255 0.68 8.86 8.23
N ILE A 256 -0.23 7.92 8.44
CA ILE A 256 -1.44 7.72 7.63
C ILE A 256 -2.68 7.84 8.54
N ALA A 257 -3.69 8.57 8.07
CA ALA A 257 -4.92 8.74 8.82
C ALA A 257 -5.64 7.39 9.06
N PRO A 258 -6.31 7.18 10.20
CA PRO A 258 -6.89 5.88 10.60
C PRO A 258 -7.90 5.33 9.59
N ARG A 259 -8.64 6.23 8.96
CA ARG A 259 -9.63 5.90 7.93
C ARG A 259 -8.96 5.32 6.68
N MET A 260 -7.87 5.93 6.23
CA MET A 260 -7.08 5.40 5.12
C MET A 260 -6.41 4.07 5.50
N ILE A 261 -5.98 3.89 6.75
CA ILE A 261 -5.48 2.60 7.26
C ILE A 261 -6.53 1.50 7.13
N ALA A 262 -7.80 1.78 7.45
CA ALA A 262 -8.87 0.80 7.29
C ALA A 262 -8.99 0.32 5.82
N GLY A 263 -8.97 1.26 4.87
CA GLY A 263 -8.96 0.96 3.44
C GLY A 263 -7.74 0.12 3.02
N LEU A 264 -6.54 0.50 3.46
CA LEU A 264 -5.30 -0.22 3.16
C LEU A 264 -5.29 -1.63 3.76
N ARG A 265 -5.81 -1.82 4.98
CA ARG A 265 -5.92 -3.16 5.61
C ARG A 265 -6.77 -4.09 4.76
N LYS A 266 -7.96 -3.63 4.35
CA LYS A 266 -8.84 -4.41 3.46
C LYS A 266 -8.15 -4.69 2.13
N TYR A 267 -7.57 -3.66 1.51
CA TYR A 267 -6.88 -3.76 0.22
C TYR A 267 -5.78 -4.82 0.23
N TYR A 268 -4.85 -4.79 1.19
CA TYR A 268 -3.75 -5.75 1.24
C TYR A 268 -4.20 -7.17 1.65
N ARG A 269 -5.23 -7.30 2.50
CA ARG A 269 -5.83 -8.61 2.78
C ARG A 269 -6.47 -9.20 1.54
N ASP A 270 -7.23 -8.39 0.78
CA ASP A 270 -7.85 -8.80 -0.47
C ASP A 270 -6.79 -9.18 -1.52
N LEU A 271 -5.73 -8.38 -1.69
CA LEU A 271 -4.62 -8.71 -2.62
C LEU A 271 -4.02 -10.08 -2.31
N ILE A 272 -3.79 -10.38 -1.03
CA ILE A 272 -3.25 -11.68 -0.61
C ILE A 272 -4.28 -12.80 -0.81
N ALA A 273 -5.53 -12.57 -0.45
CA ALA A 273 -6.61 -13.56 -0.55
C ALA A 273 -6.95 -13.90 -2.00
N GLU A 274 -6.89 -12.93 -2.91
CA GLU A 274 -7.07 -13.15 -4.35
C GLU A 274 -5.78 -13.59 -5.05
N GLY A 275 -4.68 -13.78 -4.32
CA GLY A 275 -3.46 -14.39 -4.83
C GLY A 275 -2.60 -13.53 -5.74
N PHE A 276 -2.72 -12.20 -5.62
CA PHE A 276 -1.87 -11.24 -6.35
C PHE A 276 -0.49 -11.03 -5.70
N VAL A 277 -0.19 -11.70 -4.59
CA VAL A 277 1.04 -11.47 -3.81
C VAL A 277 1.83 -12.77 -3.66
N SER A 278 3.12 -12.72 -3.98
CA SER A 278 4.03 -13.87 -3.85
C SER A 278 4.32 -14.19 -2.39
N PHE A 279 4.59 -15.46 -2.07
CA PHE A 279 4.87 -15.90 -0.70
C PHE A 279 6.31 -16.45 -0.57
N GLY A 280 7.04 -15.94 0.42
CA GLY A 280 8.35 -16.41 0.87
C GLY A 280 9.52 -15.95 -0.01
N ASP A 281 10.52 -15.29 0.59
CA ASP A 281 11.73 -14.77 -0.08
C ASP A 281 13.02 -15.19 0.63
N PRO A 282 14.20 -14.84 0.09
CA PRO A 282 15.48 -15.25 0.68
C PRO A 282 15.71 -14.80 2.12
N GLN A 283 15.17 -13.65 2.54
CA GLN A 283 15.31 -13.17 3.91
C GLN A 283 14.26 -13.80 4.84
N VAL A 284 13.01 -13.90 4.37
CA VAL A 284 11.88 -14.36 5.19
C VAL A 284 10.99 -15.33 4.41
N ARG A 285 11.08 -16.61 4.74
CA ARG A 285 10.30 -17.68 4.08
C ARG A 285 8.78 -17.59 4.33
N ARG A 286 8.36 -16.92 5.41
CA ARG A 286 6.96 -16.84 5.85
C ARG A 286 6.35 -15.43 5.73
N ARG A 287 6.67 -14.70 4.67
CA ARG A 287 6.02 -13.43 4.36
C ARG A 287 5.46 -13.39 2.93
N PHE A 288 4.28 -12.83 2.76
CA PHE A 288 3.88 -12.34 1.45
C PHE A 288 4.68 -11.08 1.13
N ARG A 289 5.09 -10.95 -0.13
CA ARG A 289 5.85 -9.80 -0.60
C ARG A 289 5.35 -9.27 -1.95
N ALA A 290 5.48 -7.96 -2.11
CA ALA A 290 5.40 -7.31 -3.41
C ALA A 290 6.43 -6.17 -3.43
N HIS A 291 7.26 -6.15 -4.48
CA HIS A 291 8.15 -5.04 -4.76
C HIS A 291 7.39 -4.02 -5.61
N ASN A 292 7.50 -2.73 -5.28
CA ASN A 292 6.89 -1.66 -6.08
C ASN A 292 5.38 -1.81 -6.30
N GLU A 293 4.67 -2.32 -5.28
CA GLU A 293 3.21 -2.47 -5.30
C GLU A 293 2.54 -1.10 -5.59
N PRO A 294 1.56 -1.05 -6.53
CA PRO A 294 1.02 0.21 -7.04
C PRO A 294 0.53 1.20 -5.96
N MET A 295 -0.24 0.75 -4.97
CA MET A 295 -0.73 1.64 -3.92
C MET A 295 0.40 2.12 -3.00
N ALA A 296 1.35 1.26 -2.67
CA ALA A 296 2.54 1.65 -1.92
C ALA A 296 3.37 2.70 -2.70
N ARG A 297 3.47 2.64 -4.03
CA ARG A 297 4.17 3.67 -4.82
C ARG A 297 3.47 5.04 -4.78
N VAL A 298 2.14 5.05 -4.75
CA VAL A 298 1.36 6.28 -4.56
C VAL A 298 1.69 6.91 -3.20
N LEU A 299 1.68 6.11 -2.13
CA LEU A 299 2.06 6.56 -0.80
C LEU A 299 3.51 7.02 -0.73
N HIS A 300 4.43 6.34 -1.43
CA HIS A 300 5.85 6.69 -1.46
C HIS A 300 6.08 8.13 -1.92
N LYS A 301 5.44 8.51 -3.03
CA LYS A 301 5.51 9.86 -3.59
C LYS A 301 4.92 10.88 -2.61
N ALA A 302 3.79 10.56 -2.00
CA ALA A 302 3.14 11.43 -1.02
C ALA A 302 3.99 11.66 0.25
N LEU A 303 4.84 10.69 0.61
CA LEU A 303 5.73 10.76 1.78
C LEU A 303 7.06 11.47 1.52
N ALA A 304 7.44 11.71 0.26
CA ALA A 304 8.72 12.32 -0.08
C ALA A 304 8.93 13.71 0.54
N PRO A 305 7.95 14.64 0.55
CA PRO A 305 8.12 15.95 1.19
C PRO A 305 8.37 15.86 2.69
N LEU A 306 7.67 14.95 3.38
CA LEU A 306 7.88 14.69 4.80
C LEU A 306 9.31 14.22 5.06
N ILE A 307 9.81 13.30 4.23
CA ILE A 307 11.14 12.72 4.43
C ILE A 307 12.24 13.76 4.20
N THR A 308 12.12 14.59 3.17
CA THR A 308 13.02 15.75 2.98
C THR A 308 13.02 16.67 4.21
N LYS A 309 11.83 16.98 4.77
CA LYS A 309 11.72 17.80 6.00
C LYS A 309 12.42 17.15 7.20
N LEU A 310 12.21 15.85 7.42
CA LEU A 310 12.78 15.13 8.55
C LEU A 310 14.29 14.93 8.43
N ALA A 311 14.78 14.65 7.22
CA ALA A 311 16.20 14.46 6.95
C ALA A 311 16.99 15.78 7.03
N GLY A 312 16.36 16.91 6.70
CA GLY A 312 17.01 18.21 6.61
C GLY A 312 17.83 18.40 5.34
N GLU A 313 17.67 17.51 4.36
CA GLU A 313 18.36 17.50 3.07
C GLU A 313 17.41 17.02 1.96
N PRO A 314 17.61 17.39 0.68
CA PRO A 314 16.79 16.90 -0.42
C PRO A 314 16.86 15.38 -0.58
N MET A 315 15.71 14.71 -0.48
CA MET A 315 15.58 13.27 -0.64
C MET A 315 14.73 12.92 -1.86
N GLN A 316 14.98 11.76 -2.48
CA GLN A 316 14.15 11.19 -3.53
C GLN A 316 13.71 9.75 -3.20
N PRO A 317 12.50 9.35 -3.63
CA PRO A 317 12.04 7.97 -3.56
C PRO A 317 12.98 7.01 -4.33
N SER A 318 13.30 5.85 -3.75
CA SER A 318 13.93 4.73 -4.47
C SER A 318 12.86 3.68 -4.85
N TYR A 319 12.59 2.71 -3.98
CA TYR A 319 11.59 1.66 -4.18
C TYR A 319 10.73 1.45 -2.92
N VAL A 320 9.65 0.68 -3.07
CA VAL A 320 8.81 0.24 -1.94
C VAL A 320 8.73 -1.27 -1.84
N TYR A 321 8.47 -1.75 -0.63
CA TYR A 321 8.31 -3.17 -0.36
C TYR A 321 7.11 -3.43 0.56
N LEU A 322 6.21 -4.31 0.14
CA LEU A 322 5.17 -4.89 1.00
C LEU A 322 5.73 -6.12 1.70
N GLY A 323 5.54 -6.21 3.02
CA GLY A 323 5.80 -7.43 3.78
C GLY A 323 4.62 -7.79 4.68
N SER A 324 3.93 -8.90 4.39
CA SER A 324 2.89 -9.47 5.26
C SER A 324 3.33 -10.81 5.86
N TYR A 325 3.70 -10.76 7.13
CA TYR A 325 4.33 -11.84 7.89
C TYR A 325 3.29 -12.78 8.49
N ARG A 326 3.55 -14.09 8.40
CA ARG A 326 2.79 -15.14 9.09
C ARG A 326 3.66 -15.81 10.13
N SER A 327 3.10 -16.06 11.31
CA SER A 327 3.83 -16.73 12.38
C SER A 327 4.40 -18.09 11.92
N PRO A 328 5.62 -18.48 12.40
CA PRO A 328 6.54 -17.74 13.25
C PRO A 328 7.61 -16.98 12.46
N ALA A 329 7.23 -16.19 11.45
CA ALA A 329 8.19 -15.41 10.67
C ALA A 329 9.08 -14.53 11.58
N ALA A 330 10.36 -14.50 11.27
CA ALA A 330 11.35 -13.63 11.90
C ALA A 330 12.15 -12.93 10.78
N LEU A 331 12.70 -11.77 11.09
CA LEU A 331 13.61 -11.04 10.22
C LEU A 331 14.97 -11.03 10.90
N LYS A 332 15.97 -11.67 10.30
CA LYS A 332 17.31 -11.74 10.89
C LYS A 332 17.96 -10.36 10.97
N PRO A 333 18.90 -10.11 11.91
CA PRO A 333 19.70 -8.88 11.93
C PRO A 333 20.41 -8.62 10.62
N HIS A 334 20.22 -7.41 10.08
CA HIS A 334 20.88 -6.92 8.87
C HIS A 334 20.89 -5.39 8.84
N VAL A 335 21.69 -4.84 7.93
CA VAL A 335 21.57 -3.47 7.43
C VAL A 335 21.05 -3.53 6.01
N ASP A 336 20.42 -2.45 5.55
CA ASP A 336 19.85 -2.38 4.22
C ASP A 336 20.90 -2.08 3.13
N ARG A 337 20.48 -2.28 1.89
CA ARG A 337 21.23 -1.91 0.68
C ARG A 337 21.34 -0.38 0.51
N PRO A 338 22.31 0.14 -0.28
CA PRO A 338 22.50 1.59 -0.46
C PRO A 338 21.27 2.37 -0.93
N GLN A 339 20.35 1.73 -1.65
CA GLN A 339 19.07 2.31 -2.07
C GLN A 339 18.11 2.61 -0.90
N CYS A 340 18.45 2.23 0.32
CA CYS A 340 17.63 2.35 1.53
C CYS A 340 18.28 3.27 2.58
N ALA A 341 19.05 4.26 2.13
CA ALA A 341 19.79 5.19 3.01
C ALA A 341 18.90 5.73 4.14
N LEU A 342 17.65 6.10 3.82
CA LEU A 342 16.62 6.37 4.80
C LEU A 342 15.36 5.55 4.48
N SER A 343 14.79 4.90 5.49
CA SER A 343 13.64 4.03 5.34
C SER A 343 12.51 4.40 6.29
N ILE A 344 11.26 4.22 5.83
CA ILE A 344 10.07 4.22 6.67
C ILE A 344 9.57 2.79 6.78
N SER A 345 9.45 2.26 8.00
CA SER A 345 8.60 1.10 8.30
C SER A 345 7.24 1.60 8.74
N LEU A 346 6.17 1.31 7.99
CA LEU A 346 4.79 1.66 8.32
C LEU A 346 4.01 0.39 8.68
N LEU A 347 3.39 0.36 9.86
CA LEU A 347 2.51 -0.74 10.26
C LEU A 347 1.08 -0.50 9.74
N ILE A 348 0.62 -1.34 8.80
CA ILE A 348 -0.71 -1.23 8.19
C ILE A 348 -1.72 -2.14 8.88
N ASP A 349 -1.35 -3.40 9.14
CA ASP A 349 -2.26 -4.38 9.73
C ASP A 349 -1.55 -5.26 10.75
N TYR A 350 -2.31 -5.72 11.75
CA TYR A 350 -1.87 -6.71 12.71
C TYR A 350 -3.07 -7.53 13.16
N SER A 351 -2.94 -8.85 13.21
CA SER A 351 -3.98 -9.76 13.66
C SER A 351 -3.41 -10.73 14.70
N PRO A 352 -4.10 -10.99 15.82
CA PRO A 352 -5.29 -10.27 16.31
C PRO A 352 -4.96 -8.79 16.60
N GLU A 353 -5.91 -7.88 16.35
CA GLU A 353 -5.63 -6.44 16.47
C GLU A 353 -5.21 -6.05 17.90
N PRO A 354 -4.07 -5.33 18.07
CA PRO A 354 -3.58 -4.96 19.39
C PRO A 354 -4.42 -3.82 20.00
N LYS A 355 -4.60 -3.86 21.33
CA LYS A 355 -5.25 -2.77 22.11
C LYS A 355 -4.42 -1.47 22.18
N GLY A 356 -3.18 -1.50 21.69
CA GLY A 356 -2.19 -0.43 21.76
C GLY A 356 -1.12 -0.60 20.67
N PRO A 357 0.14 -0.22 20.91
CA PRO A 357 1.24 -0.57 20.03
C PRO A 357 1.34 -2.09 19.81
N SER A 358 1.82 -2.49 18.63
CA SER A 358 2.05 -3.89 18.29
C SER A 358 2.97 -4.57 19.32
N PRO A 359 2.67 -5.82 19.73
CA PRO A 359 3.55 -6.59 20.60
C PRO A 359 4.82 -7.06 19.86
N TRP A 360 4.92 -6.85 18.55
CA TRP A 360 6.03 -7.28 17.72
C TRP A 360 6.84 -6.07 17.21
N PRO A 361 7.91 -5.67 17.92
CA PRO A 361 8.69 -4.49 17.57
C PRO A 361 9.60 -4.73 16.36
N LEU A 362 10.06 -3.64 15.74
CA LEU A 362 11.30 -3.64 14.95
C LEU A 362 12.42 -3.20 15.89
N TYR A 363 13.42 -4.05 16.07
CA TYR A 363 14.59 -3.69 16.86
C TYR A 363 15.56 -2.89 16.00
N LEU A 364 16.13 -1.82 16.57
CA LEU A 364 17.20 -1.03 15.98
C LEU A 364 18.40 -1.00 16.93
N LYS A 365 19.60 -1.19 16.40
CA LYS A 365 20.84 -1.06 17.16
C LYS A 365 21.95 -0.48 16.29
N ASP A 366 22.69 0.47 16.82
CA ASP A 366 24.01 0.79 16.30
C ASP A 366 24.98 -0.29 16.75
N ALA A 367 25.54 -1.04 15.80
CA ALA A 367 26.47 -2.12 16.09
C ALA A 367 27.77 -1.64 16.75
N ALA A 368 28.12 -0.35 16.59
CA ALA A 368 29.33 0.24 17.16
C ALA A 368 29.15 0.74 18.61
N LEU A 369 27.91 0.88 19.10
CA LEU A 369 27.64 1.43 20.42
C LEU A 369 27.24 0.34 21.44
N PRO A 370 27.74 0.42 22.69
CA PRO A 370 27.26 -0.43 23.76
C PRO A 370 25.82 -0.06 24.14
N GLY A 371 25.03 -1.04 24.58
CA GLY A 371 23.66 -0.83 25.05
C GLY A 371 22.62 -1.79 24.45
N GLU A 372 21.42 -1.71 25.01
CA GLU A 372 20.26 -2.47 24.58
C GLU A 372 19.66 -1.91 23.28
N PRO A 373 19.12 -2.77 22.40
CA PRO A 373 18.47 -2.32 21.19
C PRO A 373 17.19 -1.52 21.49
N PHE A 374 16.92 -0.52 20.66
CA PHE A 374 15.65 0.19 20.70
C PHE A 374 14.54 -0.69 20.10
N ALA A 375 13.50 -0.97 20.88
CA ALA A 375 12.35 -1.74 20.44
C ALA A 375 11.22 -0.82 19.91
N ALA A 376 11.20 -0.58 18.60
CA ALA A 376 10.20 0.27 17.97
C ALA A 376 8.82 -0.45 17.90
N ARG A 377 7.93 -0.13 18.83
CA ARG A 377 6.55 -0.62 18.87
C ARG A 377 5.61 0.39 18.23
N GLN A 378 5.03 0.04 17.09
CA GLN A 378 4.18 0.94 16.30
C GLN A 378 2.69 0.63 16.53
N LYS A 379 1.84 1.66 16.55
CA LYS A 379 0.39 1.47 16.37
C LYS A 379 0.08 1.39 14.87
N LEU A 380 -1.13 0.92 14.52
CA LEU A 380 -1.58 0.94 13.13
C LEU A 380 -1.63 2.39 12.62
N GLY A 381 -0.93 2.66 11.52
CA GLY A 381 -0.80 3.99 10.92
C GLY A 381 0.43 4.80 11.34
N ASP A 382 1.20 4.34 12.33
CA ASP A 382 2.44 4.99 12.74
C ASP A 382 3.62 4.55 11.87
N GLY A 383 4.56 5.45 11.64
CA GLY A 383 5.81 5.21 10.94
C GLY A 383 7.01 5.16 11.88
N LEU A 384 8.00 4.34 11.55
CA LEU A 384 9.36 4.46 12.07
C LEU A 384 10.26 4.88 10.91
N VAL A 385 10.87 6.05 11.02
CA VAL A 385 11.89 6.55 10.09
C VAL A 385 13.27 6.18 10.65
N TYR A 386 14.14 5.59 9.84
CA TYR A 386 15.47 5.17 10.30
C TYR A 386 16.50 5.14 9.16
N ARG A 387 17.78 5.33 9.49
CA ARG A 387 18.91 5.20 8.54
C ARG A 387 19.19 3.71 8.28
N GLY A 388 18.62 3.16 7.20
CA GLY A 388 18.59 1.72 6.95
C GLY A 388 19.97 1.09 6.69
N THR A 389 20.89 1.86 6.11
CA THR A 389 22.27 1.44 5.82
C THR A 389 23.20 1.54 7.04
N GLU A 390 22.76 2.18 8.12
CA GLU A 390 23.60 2.51 9.28
C GLU A 390 23.18 1.73 10.54
N LEU A 391 21.90 1.36 10.65
CA LEU A 391 21.35 0.69 11.84
C LEU A 391 21.08 -0.79 11.57
N LEU A 392 21.69 -1.65 12.39
CA LEU A 392 21.33 -3.06 12.44
C LEU A 392 19.88 -3.18 12.91
N HIS A 393 19.06 -3.92 12.17
CA HIS A 393 17.66 -4.06 12.51
C HIS A 393 17.10 -5.46 12.24
N TRP A 394 16.12 -5.86 13.06
CA TRP A 394 15.57 -7.22 13.04
C TRP A 394 14.20 -7.30 13.71
N ARG A 395 13.55 -8.44 13.53
CA ARG A 395 12.33 -8.81 14.26
C ARG A 395 12.47 -10.25 14.72
N ASP A 396 12.20 -10.49 16.01
CA ASP A 396 12.12 -11.84 16.54
C ASP A 396 10.97 -12.63 15.92
N ALA A 397 10.81 -13.90 16.29
CA ALA A 397 9.71 -14.72 15.79
C ALA A 397 8.34 -14.10 16.13
N LEU A 398 7.50 -13.92 15.10
CA LEU A 398 6.15 -13.43 15.26
C LEU A 398 5.33 -14.45 16.10
N PRO A 399 4.61 -14.00 17.16
CA PRO A 399 3.89 -14.90 18.06
C PRO A 399 2.91 -15.84 17.34
N LYS A 400 2.72 -17.04 17.88
CA LYS A 400 1.85 -18.07 17.30
C LYS A 400 0.45 -17.53 17.05
N GLY A 401 -0.08 -17.76 15.85
CA GLY A 401 -1.41 -17.31 15.44
C GLY A 401 -1.50 -15.84 15.03
N HIS A 402 -0.39 -15.10 15.05
CA HIS A 402 -0.38 -13.69 14.67
C HIS A 402 0.02 -13.49 13.19
N THR A 403 -0.45 -12.38 12.62
CA THR A 403 0.00 -11.84 11.33
C THR A 403 0.32 -10.35 11.47
N SER A 404 1.27 -9.86 10.68
CA SER A 404 1.65 -8.43 10.67
C SER A 404 1.92 -7.99 9.24
N THR A 405 1.34 -6.88 8.80
CA THR A 405 1.57 -6.30 7.47
C THR A 405 2.19 -4.92 7.59
N SER A 406 3.34 -4.75 6.96
CA SER A 406 4.07 -3.49 6.90
C SER A 406 4.39 -3.10 5.47
N LEU A 407 4.43 -1.80 5.23
CA LEU A 407 5.01 -1.20 4.04
C LEU A 407 6.36 -0.59 4.41
N PHE A 408 7.34 -0.81 3.55
CA PHE A 408 8.67 -0.22 3.63
C PHE A 408 8.84 0.75 2.47
N PHE A 409 9.18 2.00 2.79
CA PHE A 409 9.42 3.06 1.81
C PHE A 409 10.88 3.48 1.93
N HIS A 410 11.61 3.45 0.82
CA HIS A 410 13.05 3.66 0.83
C HIS A 410 13.40 4.93 0.06
N PHE A 411 14.29 5.72 0.63
CA PHE A 411 14.71 7.01 0.09
C PHE A 411 16.22 7.09 0.05
N VAL A 412 16.72 7.84 -0.93
CA VAL A 412 18.13 8.19 -1.08
C VAL A 412 18.28 9.71 -1.19
N PRO A 413 19.46 10.26 -0.91
CA PRO A 413 19.76 11.65 -1.24
C PRO A 413 19.46 11.95 -2.72
N ALA A 414 19.02 13.18 -3.01
CA ALA A 414 18.63 13.58 -4.37
C ALA A 414 19.78 13.45 -5.40
N ASP A 415 21.04 13.48 -4.95
CA ASP A 415 22.22 13.36 -5.79
C ASP A 415 22.76 11.93 -5.95
N PHE A 416 22.10 10.92 -5.36
CA PHE A 416 22.51 9.51 -5.41
C PHE A 416 22.78 9.04 -6.85
N LYS A 417 23.99 8.53 -7.09
CA LYS A 417 24.47 8.04 -8.40
C LYS A 417 24.38 6.51 -8.44
N GLY A 418 23.18 5.97 -8.58
CA GLY A 418 22.98 4.53 -8.69
C GLY A 418 21.58 4.17 -9.14
N ARG A 419 21.33 2.87 -9.39
CA ARG A 419 19.98 2.38 -9.65
C ARG A 419 19.12 2.54 -8.40
N LEU A 420 17.90 3.03 -8.58
CA LEU A 420 16.91 3.19 -7.52
C LEU A 420 16.22 1.86 -7.15
N ASP A 421 16.47 0.78 -7.92
CA ASP A 421 15.94 -0.56 -7.72
C ASP A 421 17.00 -1.67 -7.76
#